data_AF-A0A8I1Q891-F1
#
_entry.id   AF-A0A8I1Q891-F1
#
_cell.length_a   1.000
_cell.length_b   1.000
_cell.length_c   1.000
_cell.angle_alpha   90.00
_cell.angle_beta   90.00
_cell.angle_gamma   90.00
#
_symmetry.space_group_name_H-M   'P 1'
#
loop_
_entity.id
_entity.type
_entity.pdbx_description
1 polymer ?
#
loop_
_entity_poly.entity_id
_entity_poly.type
_entity_poly.pdbx_seq_one_letter_code
_entity_poly.pdbx_strand_id
1 'polypeptide(L)'
;MPKVRGKKNGSNVVIASFNSEIRQKLKNLKAFKALLLVSIEGNECCSDDYLQAQIATGISQHQTFTVLIADEIYWHNLRPEAHCYLETLLVEIKGQPEQATELLSSFIPKYFDSLVALLHLGMEYKNNFLEMNYEEQLEALCDINNLIEQKLRLEAKALGERFFEKNLPYILSALKLDMSQLSPDFSALSMDDKIQYLNSLASNREIPSLNKNESELACNFSIVRWEQWQSQSSFIENKLAIENIMQTTPSIKQSIQVAAAKFAERHSNKDKLPKNIWQMRSQFYLRDEAPVIMWLTALNGYDFIAYPGEILTPFEKVQEVFIGSQNIYGIPESLFIKRDDAAPYWLDIFFKWVSPAVDSNSANVSKSSLATHGLFAQSMETNQYNVPELSPEDVTKKINKLLENYPSQVKLEIIELLNKSVKESSLKSSTAGSGFP
;
A
#
# COMPACT_ATOMS: atom_id res chain seq x y z
N MET A 1 11.69 1.14 -21.57
CA MET A 1 12.65 0.06 -21.93
C MET A 1 12.45 -1.12 -20.99
N PRO A 2 12.72 -2.38 -21.39
CA PRO A 2 12.72 -3.48 -20.43
C PRO A 2 13.76 -3.18 -19.34
N LYS A 3 13.30 -3.05 -18.10
CA LYS A 3 14.13 -2.72 -16.93
C LYS A 3 15.03 -3.88 -16.52
N VAL A 4 14.79 -5.06 -17.10
CA VAL A 4 15.51 -6.29 -16.84
C VAL A 4 16.34 -6.65 -18.07
N ARG A 5 17.66 -6.78 -17.89
CA ARG A 5 18.59 -7.21 -18.95
C ARG A 5 19.14 -8.60 -18.65
N GLY A 6 19.49 -9.33 -19.72
CA GLY A 6 19.99 -10.70 -19.65
C GLY A 6 18.88 -11.76 -19.77
N LYS A 7 19.27 -13.01 -20.03
CA LYS A 7 18.31 -14.13 -20.08
C LYS A 7 18.07 -14.64 -18.66
N LYS A 8 16.82 -14.93 -18.29
CA LYS A 8 16.51 -15.67 -17.06
C LYS A 8 16.81 -17.15 -17.31
N ASN A 9 17.91 -17.64 -16.76
CA ASN A 9 18.20 -19.06 -16.67
C ASN A 9 18.03 -19.46 -15.20
N GLY A 10 17.54 -20.66 -14.90
CA GLY A 10 17.13 -21.08 -13.55
C GLY A 10 18.20 -21.04 -12.45
N SER A 11 19.45 -20.69 -12.78
CA SER A 11 20.55 -20.48 -11.82
C SER A 11 20.99 -19.03 -11.69
N ASN A 12 20.40 -18.08 -12.41
CA ASN A 12 20.87 -16.70 -12.44
C ASN A 12 20.47 -15.92 -11.18
N VAL A 13 21.37 -15.04 -10.74
CA VAL A 13 21.15 -14.08 -9.66
C VAL A 13 20.67 -12.76 -10.25
N VAL A 14 19.73 -12.09 -9.59
CA VAL A 14 19.30 -10.72 -9.93
C VAL A 14 20.21 -9.72 -9.24
N ILE A 15 20.74 -8.77 -10.00
CA ILE A 15 21.44 -7.60 -9.46
C ILE A 15 20.62 -6.36 -9.79
N ALA A 16 20.34 -5.53 -8.78
CA ALA A 16 19.72 -4.23 -8.95
C ALA A 16 20.77 -3.12 -9.14
N SER A 17 20.41 -2.08 -9.85
CA SER A 17 21.24 -0.90 -10.06
C SER A 17 20.36 0.34 -10.03
N PHE A 18 20.64 1.23 -9.09
CA PHE A 18 19.92 2.50 -8.96
C PHE A 18 20.49 3.49 -9.97
N ASN A 19 19.67 4.17 -10.74
CA ASN A 19 20.13 5.07 -11.78
C ASN A 19 19.40 6.40 -11.69
N SER A 20 20.16 7.48 -11.72
CA SER A 20 19.67 8.84 -11.92
C SER A 20 20.82 9.69 -12.46
N GLU A 21 20.50 10.77 -13.17
CA GLU A 21 21.52 11.74 -13.62
C GLU A 21 22.29 12.32 -12.43
N ILE A 22 21.62 12.45 -11.29
CA ILE A 22 22.19 13.04 -10.06
C ILE A 22 23.10 12.04 -9.35
N ARG A 23 22.77 10.74 -9.36
CA ARG A 23 23.67 9.68 -8.89
C ARG A 23 25.00 9.72 -9.63
N GLN A 24 25.00 10.03 -10.93
CA GLN A 24 26.26 10.14 -11.70
C GLN A 24 27.14 11.31 -11.23
N LYS A 25 26.53 12.35 -10.64
CA LYS A 25 27.25 13.50 -10.07
C LYS A 25 27.71 13.25 -8.63
N LEU A 26 27.06 12.36 -7.90
CA LEU A 26 27.35 12.05 -6.50
C LEU A 26 28.30 10.85 -6.41
N LYS A 27 29.56 11.11 -6.08
CA LYS A 27 30.62 10.07 -6.02
C LYS A 27 30.42 9.06 -4.89
N ASN A 28 29.65 9.38 -3.85
CA ASN A 28 29.43 8.51 -2.70
C ASN A 28 27.99 8.62 -2.19
N LEU A 29 27.20 7.56 -2.35
CA LEU A 29 25.82 7.51 -1.86
C LEU A 29 25.71 7.21 -0.35
N LYS A 30 26.82 6.84 0.31
CA LYS A 30 26.83 6.41 1.72
C LYS A 30 26.53 7.51 2.74
N ALA A 31 26.48 8.76 2.31
CA ALA A 31 26.07 9.89 3.15
C ALA A 31 24.58 10.22 3.03
N PHE A 32 23.84 9.54 2.16
CA PHE A 32 22.48 9.90 1.80
C PHE A 32 21.47 8.87 2.30
N LYS A 33 20.25 9.35 2.54
CA LYS A 33 19.10 8.52 2.93
C LYS A 33 18.24 8.18 1.71
N ALA A 34 17.79 6.94 1.62
CA ALA A 34 16.92 6.48 0.54
C ALA A 34 15.69 5.75 1.07
N LEU A 35 14.55 6.02 0.43
CA LEU A 35 13.28 5.35 0.63
C LEU A 35 13.01 4.43 -0.57
N LEU A 36 12.96 3.12 -0.37
CA LEU A 36 12.48 2.17 -1.38
C LEU A 36 10.96 2.07 -1.30
N LEU A 37 10.28 2.54 -2.34
CA LEU A 37 8.83 2.38 -2.47
C LEU A 37 8.50 0.98 -2.99
N VAL A 38 7.73 0.21 -2.22
CA VAL A 38 7.32 -1.16 -2.59
C VAL A 38 5.81 -1.19 -2.80
N SER A 39 5.40 -1.27 -4.06
CA SER A 39 4.01 -1.51 -4.42
C SER A 39 3.68 -2.99 -4.25
N ILE A 40 2.63 -3.29 -3.49
CA ILE A 40 2.25 -4.68 -3.17
C ILE A 40 1.58 -5.42 -4.34
N GLU A 41 1.17 -4.71 -5.38
CA GLU A 41 0.42 -5.26 -6.51
C GLU A 41 0.73 -4.47 -7.80
N GLY A 42 0.68 -5.14 -8.96
CA GLY A 42 0.85 -4.48 -10.26
C GLY A 42 2.29 -4.17 -10.70
N ASN A 43 3.32 -4.47 -9.89
CA ASN A 43 4.73 -4.37 -10.29
C ASN A 43 5.54 -5.60 -9.81
N GLU A 44 5.84 -6.53 -10.72
CA GLU A 44 6.61 -7.76 -10.43
C GLU A 44 8.04 -7.48 -9.95
N CYS A 45 8.60 -6.31 -10.27
CA CYS A 45 9.93 -5.94 -9.80
C CYS A 45 9.93 -5.50 -8.33
N CYS A 46 8.77 -5.46 -7.66
CA CYS A 46 8.67 -5.21 -6.23
C CYS A 46 8.70 -6.51 -5.39
N SER A 47 8.75 -7.71 -5.99
CA SER A 47 8.70 -8.99 -5.27
C SER A 47 9.90 -9.89 -5.53
N ASP A 48 9.98 -10.95 -4.74
CA ASP A 48 10.86 -12.10 -4.90
C ASP A 48 12.35 -11.69 -5.04
N ASP A 49 13.08 -12.28 -5.98
CA ASP A 49 14.51 -12.00 -6.21
C ASP A 49 14.79 -10.51 -6.52
N TYR A 50 13.83 -9.80 -7.12
CA TYR A 50 13.98 -8.37 -7.41
C TYR A 50 13.95 -7.54 -6.13
N LEU A 51 13.05 -7.85 -5.19
CA LEU A 51 12.99 -7.18 -3.90
C LEU A 51 14.26 -7.42 -3.09
N GLN A 52 14.73 -8.67 -3.05
CA GLN A 52 16.01 -9.01 -2.42
C GLN A 52 17.15 -8.16 -2.98
N ALA A 53 17.27 -8.12 -4.31
CA ALA A 53 18.34 -7.37 -5.00
C ALA A 53 18.28 -5.86 -4.71
N GLN A 54 17.07 -5.28 -4.62
CA GLN A 54 16.87 -3.88 -4.27
C GLN A 54 17.31 -3.57 -2.85
N ILE A 55 16.87 -4.36 -1.87
CA ILE A 55 17.22 -4.17 -0.46
C ILE A 55 18.72 -4.32 -0.25
N ALA A 56 19.32 -5.39 -0.78
CA ALA A 56 20.75 -5.62 -0.68
C ALA A 56 21.56 -4.46 -1.31
N THR A 57 21.14 -3.98 -2.47
CA THR A 57 21.77 -2.83 -3.14
C THR A 57 21.63 -1.56 -2.31
N GLY A 58 20.44 -1.29 -1.77
CA GLY A 58 20.15 -0.12 -0.94
C GLY A 58 21.03 -0.04 0.30
N ILE A 59 21.06 -1.11 1.09
CA ILE A 59 21.91 -1.26 2.28
C ILE A 59 23.39 -1.06 1.92
N SER A 60 23.82 -1.62 0.78
CA SER A 60 25.20 -1.50 0.33
C SER A 60 25.60 -0.10 -0.15
N GLN A 61 24.65 0.81 -0.42
CA GLN A 61 24.93 2.11 -1.05
C GLN A 61 24.57 3.31 -0.19
N HIS A 62 23.67 3.19 0.78
CA HIS A 62 23.13 4.34 1.54
C HIS A 62 23.48 4.31 3.03
N GLN A 63 23.39 5.48 3.69
CA GLN A 63 23.53 5.59 5.14
C GLN A 63 22.30 5.03 5.86
N THR A 64 21.13 5.43 5.34
CA THR A 64 19.80 5.03 5.83
C THR A 64 19.04 4.51 4.64
N PHE A 65 18.41 3.34 4.81
CA PHE A 65 17.62 2.71 3.77
C PHE A 65 16.31 2.22 4.37
N THR A 66 15.21 2.83 3.96
CA THR A 66 13.88 2.49 4.47
C THR A 66 13.05 1.85 3.37
N VAL A 67 12.45 0.70 3.65
CA VAL A 67 11.52 0.02 2.77
C VAL A 67 10.10 0.42 3.18
N LEU A 68 9.39 1.13 2.30
CA LEU A 68 7.99 1.49 2.50
C LEU A 68 7.10 0.49 1.75
N ILE A 69 6.38 -0.34 2.50
CA ILE A 69 5.35 -1.22 1.96
C ILE A 69 4.07 -0.40 1.77
N ALA A 70 3.75 -0.09 0.51
CA ALA A 70 2.59 0.71 0.13
C ALA A 70 1.33 -0.17 0.04
N ASP A 71 0.93 -0.75 1.17
CA ASP A 71 -0.18 -1.68 1.26
C ASP A 71 -1.52 -0.98 1.41
N GLU A 72 -1.74 -0.22 2.49
CA GLU A 72 -3.04 0.36 2.81
C GLU A 72 -3.55 1.24 1.67
N ILE A 73 -2.71 2.04 1.03
CA ILE A 73 -3.05 2.90 -0.13
C ILE A 73 -3.68 2.14 -1.30
N TYR A 74 -3.44 0.83 -1.40
CA TYR A 74 -4.05 -0.02 -2.41
C TYR A 74 -5.58 -0.12 -2.28
N TRP A 75 -6.16 0.31 -1.15
CA TRP A 75 -7.61 0.34 -0.93
C TRP A 75 -8.37 1.08 -2.04
N HIS A 76 -7.79 2.13 -2.65
CA HIS A 76 -8.40 2.83 -3.78
C HIS A 76 -8.65 1.91 -4.97
N ASN A 77 -7.80 0.90 -5.19
CA ASN A 77 -7.93 -0.06 -6.27
C ASN A 77 -8.96 -1.16 -5.96
N LEU A 78 -9.37 -1.31 -4.70
CA LEU A 78 -10.40 -2.26 -4.28
C LEU A 78 -11.82 -1.68 -4.39
N ARG A 79 -11.96 -0.36 -4.43
CA ARG A 79 -13.26 0.36 -4.35
C ARG A 79 -14.27 -0.07 -5.40
N PRO A 80 -15.40 -0.72 -5.07
CA PRO A 80 -16.37 -1.12 -6.08
C PRO A 80 -16.99 0.08 -6.81
N GLU A 81 -17.63 -0.19 -7.93
CA GLU A 81 -18.29 0.83 -8.76
C GLU A 81 -19.25 1.70 -7.93
N ALA A 82 -20.13 1.07 -7.15
CA ALA A 82 -21.10 1.77 -6.30
C ALA A 82 -20.44 2.75 -5.31
N HIS A 83 -19.31 2.38 -4.72
CA HIS A 83 -18.57 3.25 -3.80
C HIS A 83 -17.96 4.45 -4.51
N CYS A 84 -17.43 4.28 -5.73
CA CYS A 84 -16.88 5.39 -6.51
C CYS A 84 -17.94 6.44 -6.85
N TYR A 85 -19.17 6.00 -7.17
CA TYR A 85 -20.28 6.92 -7.39
C TYR A 85 -20.80 7.55 -6.10
N LEU A 86 -20.77 6.82 -4.97
CA LEU A 86 -21.15 7.37 -3.66
C LEU A 86 -20.28 8.58 -3.30
N GLU A 87 -18.95 8.46 -3.41
CA GLU A 87 -18.06 9.59 -3.11
C GLU A 87 -18.30 10.79 -4.03
N THR A 88 -18.54 10.53 -5.33
CA THR A 88 -18.83 11.58 -6.30
C THR A 88 -20.13 12.29 -5.96
N LEU A 89 -21.18 11.53 -5.63
CA LEU A 89 -22.47 12.04 -5.17
C LEU A 89 -22.31 12.93 -3.93
N LEU A 90 -21.57 12.49 -2.91
CA LEU A 90 -21.38 13.25 -1.68
C LEU A 90 -20.64 14.57 -1.93
N VAL A 91 -19.66 14.59 -2.85
CA VAL A 91 -18.97 15.82 -3.26
C VAL A 91 -19.91 16.77 -4.01
N GLU A 92 -20.72 16.25 -4.93
CA GLU A 92 -21.70 17.05 -5.70
C GLU A 92 -22.76 17.67 -4.77
N ILE A 93 -23.34 16.88 -3.87
CA ILE A 93 -24.31 17.37 -2.87
C ILE A 93 -23.70 18.46 -1.99
N LYS A 94 -22.46 18.29 -1.54
CA LYS A 94 -21.76 19.31 -0.74
C LYS A 94 -21.54 20.61 -1.51
N GLY A 95 -21.31 20.52 -2.82
CA GLY A 95 -21.14 21.69 -3.70
C GLY A 95 -22.45 22.35 -4.11
N GLN A 96 -23.54 21.59 -4.18
CA GLN A 96 -24.87 22.01 -4.65
C GLN A 96 -25.98 21.39 -3.78
N PRO A 97 -26.13 21.81 -2.50
CA PRO A 97 -27.08 21.20 -1.57
C PRO A 97 -28.53 21.24 -2.06
N GLU A 98 -28.90 22.24 -2.87
CA GLU A 98 -30.22 22.37 -3.47
C GLU A 98 -30.57 21.25 -4.47
N GLN A 99 -29.57 20.53 -4.99
CA GLN A 99 -29.76 19.39 -5.90
C GLN A 99 -29.77 18.04 -5.18
N ALA A 100 -29.63 18.01 -3.85
CA ALA A 100 -29.49 16.76 -3.09
C ALA A 100 -30.61 15.76 -3.36
N THR A 101 -31.87 16.20 -3.35
CA THR A 101 -33.03 15.34 -3.59
C THR A 101 -32.99 14.68 -4.97
N GLU A 102 -32.66 15.45 -6.02
CA GLU A 102 -32.58 14.93 -7.39
C GLU A 102 -31.45 13.91 -7.53
N LEU A 103 -30.26 14.26 -7.04
CA LEU A 103 -29.08 13.40 -7.10
C LEU A 103 -29.29 12.09 -6.32
N LEU A 104 -29.85 12.15 -5.11
CA LEU A 104 -30.19 10.97 -4.31
C LEU A 104 -31.23 10.08 -5.01
N SER A 105 -32.27 10.68 -5.60
CA SER A 105 -33.32 9.93 -6.31
C SER A 105 -32.79 9.15 -7.52
N SER A 106 -31.71 9.65 -8.16
CA SER A 106 -31.01 8.95 -9.24
C SER A 106 -30.07 7.86 -8.73
N PHE A 107 -29.37 8.13 -7.62
CA PHE A 107 -28.36 7.25 -7.07
C PHE A 107 -28.93 6.00 -6.39
N ILE A 108 -29.91 6.18 -5.50
CA ILE A 108 -30.41 5.12 -4.60
C ILE A 108 -30.88 3.88 -5.38
N PRO A 109 -31.75 3.99 -6.41
CA PRO A 109 -32.25 2.82 -7.13
C PRO A 109 -31.16 2.04 -7.87
N LYS A 110 -30.04 2.71 -8.20
CA LYS A 110 -28.98 2.13 -9.03
C LYS A 110 -27.88 1.48 -8.22
N TYR A 111 -27.52 2.05 -7.07
CA TYR A 111 -26.29 1.68 -6.36
C TYR A 111 -26.49 1.25 -4.92
N PHE A 112 -27.60 1.62 -4.27
CA PHE A 112 -27.77 1.42 -2.84
C PHE A 112 -27.72 -0.07 -2.44
N ASP A 113 -28.34 -0.94 -3.22
CA ASP A 113 -28.32 -2.39 -2.97
C ASP A 113 -26.90 -2.98 -2.99
N SER A 114 -26.03 -2.43 -3.85
CA SER A 114 -24.62 -2.86 -3.90
C SER A 114 -23.85 -2.39 -2.66
N LEU A 115 -24.16 -1.21 -2.12
CA LEU A 115 -23.53 -0.69 -0.89
C LEU A 115 -23.98 -1.49 0.34
N VAL A 116 -25.28 -1.74 0.44
CA VAL A 116 -25.89 -2.57 1.50
C VAL A 116 -25.30 -3.97 1.49
N ALA A 117 -25.21 -4.60 0.31
CA ALA A 117 -24.58 -5.92 0.16
C ALA A 117 -23.09 -5.92 0.53
N LEU A 118 -22.34 -4.88 0.15
CA LEU A 118 -20.91 -4.78 0.47
C LEU A 118 -20.65 -4.75 1.98
N LEU A 119 -21.53 -4.11 2.74
CA LEU A 119 -21.46 -4.04 4.20
C LEU A 119 -22.21 -5.17 4.92
N HIS A 120 -22.86 -6.08 4.18
CA HIS A 120 -23.77 -7.10 4.73
C HIS A 120 -24.90 -6.51 5.60
N LEU A 121 -25.36 -5.31 5.25
CA LEU A 121 -26.51 -4.68 5.89
C LEU A 121 -27.78 -5.42 5.44
N GLY A 122 -28.65 -5.79 6.38
CA GLY A 122 -29.87 -6.55 6.07
C GLY A 122 -30.92 -5.73 5.33
N MET A 123 -31.96 -6.40 4.82
CA MET A 123 -33.12 -5.76 4.16
C MET A 123 -33.84 -4.75 5.07
N GLU A 124 -33.79 -4.96 6.38
CA GLU A 124 -34.36 -4.04 7.38
C GLU A 124 -33.69 -2.67 7.34
N TYR A 125 -32.36 -2.61 7.23
CA TYR A 125 -31.64 -1.35 7.08
C TYR A 125 -32.08 -0.61 5.81
N LYS A 126 -32.25 -1.34 4.70
CA LYS A 126 -32.73 -0.75 3.44
C LYS A 126 -34.13 -0.16 3.59
N ASN A 127 -35.04 -0.86 4.24
CA ASN A 127 -36.40 -0.36 4.44
C ASN A 127 -36.41 0.89 5.31
N ASN A 128 -35.68 0.87 6.44
CA ASN A 128 -35.55 2.04 7.32
C ASN A 128 -34.95 3.23 6.56
N PHE A 129 -33.91 3.01 5.75
CA PHE A 129 -33.30 4.05 4.92
C PHE A 129 -34.28 4.71 3.94
N LEU A 130 -35.21 3.93 3.36
CA LEU A 130 -36.22 4.46 2.44
C LEU A 130 -37.32 5.27 3.16
N GLU A 131 -37.50 5.06 4.46
CA GLU A 131 -38.45 5.80 5.30
C GLU A 131 -37.84 7.09 5.88
N MET A 132 -36.51 7.20 5.90
CA MET A 132 -35.78 8.38 6.35
C MET A 132 -36.08 9.62 5.48
N ASN A 133 -36.02 10.79 6.11
CA ASN A 133 -35.99 12.05 5.37
C ASN A 133 -34.64 12.25 4.67
N TYR A 134 -34.53 13.28 3.83
CA TYR A 134 -33.34 13.47 3.00
C TYR A 134 -32.06 13.78 3.80
N GLU A 135 -32.16 14.48 4.94
CA GLU A 135 -31.00 14.80 5.79
C GLU A 135 -30.49 13.53 6.46
N GLU A 136 -31.40 12.71 6.98
CA GLU A 136 -31.11 11.40 7.56
C GLU A 136 -30.50 10.44 6.53
N GLN A 137 -31.01 10.42 5.30
CA GLN A 137 -30.43 9.62 4.21
C GLN A 137 -29.01 10.06 3.87
N LEU A 138 -28.75 11.38 3.85
CA LEU A 138 -27.43 11.91 3.56
C LEU A 138 -26.42 11.58 4.66
N GLU A 139 -26.82 11.69 5.93
CA GLU A 139 -26.00 11.28 7.08
C GLU A 139 -25.70 9.77 7.02
N ALA A 140 -26.73 8.94 6.79
CA ALA A 140 -26.56 7.50 6.65
C ALA A 140 -25.62 7.13 5.49
N LEU A 141 -25.68 7.84 4.36
CA LEU A 141 -24.75 7.63 3.24
C LEU A 141 -23.32 8.05 3.57
N CYS A 142 -23.12 9.10 4.37
CA CYS A 142 -21.79 9.46 4.89
C CYS A 142 -21.23 8.34 5.78
N ASP A 143 -22.06 7.78 6.67
CA ASP A 143 -21.66 6.67 7.54
C ASP A 143 -21.33 5.40 6.74
N ILE A 144 -22.16 5.05 5.75
CA ILE A 144 -21.91 3.95 4.82
C ILE A 144 -20.58 4.15 4.09
N ASN A 145 -20.30 5.37 3.60
CA ASN A 145 -19.03 5.68 2.93
C ASN A 145 -17.85 5.38 3.87
N ASN A 146 -17.89 5.92 5.10
CA ASN A 146 -16.83 5.71 6.09
C ASN A 146 -16.61 4.23 6.44
N LEU A 147 -17.70 3.47 6.61
CA LEU A 147 -17.62 2.03 6.89
C LEU A 147 -17.01 1.24 5.73
N ILE A 148 -17.37 1.58 4.49
CA ILE A 148 -16.80 0.94 3.30
C ILE A 148 -15.30 1.26 3.19
N GLU A 149 -14.91 2.53 3.38
CA GLU A 149 -13.49 2.91 3.36
C GLU A 149 -12.68 2.11 4.38
N GLN A 150 -13.17 2.00 5.63
CA GLN A 150 -12.51 1.23 6.68
C GLN A 150 -12.37 -0.25 6.31
N LYS A 151 -13.44 -0.86 5.78
CA LYS A 151 -13.41 -2.25 5.30
C LYS A 151 -12.36 -2.44 4.20
N LEU A 152 -12.35 -1.59 3.18
CA LEU A 152 -11.41 -1.68 2.06
C LEU A 152 -9.96 -1.45 2.50
N ARG A 153 -9.70 -0.55 3.46
CA ARG A 153 -8.38 -0.36 4.06
C ARG A 153 -7.91 -1.61 4.80
N LEU A 154 -8.79 -2.29 5.55
CA LEU A 154 -8.46 -3.56 6.20
C LEU A 154 -8.16 -4.66 5.18
N GLU A 155 -8.92 -4.75 4.09
CA GLU A 155 -8.65 -5.68 2.99
C GLU A 155 -7.29 -5.40 2.32
N ALA A 156 -6.96 -4.13 2.10
CA ALA A 156 -5.67 -3.71 1.54
C ALA A 156 -4.50 -4.06 2.49
N LYS A 157 -4.66 -3.86 3.81
CA LYS A 157 -3.67 -4.29 4.80
C LYS A 157 -3.47 -5.81 4.80
N ALA A 158 -4.54 -6.59 4.67
CA ALA A 158 -4.45 -8.06 4.57
C ALA A 158 -3.75 -8.52 3.27
N LEU A 159 -3.88 -7.77 2.16
CA LEU A 159 -3.06 -7.97 0.97
C LEU A 159 -1.58 -7.67 1.24
N GLY A 160 -1.29 -6.58 1.95
CA GLY A 160 0.06 -6.23 2.41
C GLY A 160 0.71 -7.30 3.27
N GLU A 161 -0.04 -7.90 4.20
CA GLU A 161 0.41 -9.01 5.04
C GLU A 161 0.78 -10.23 4.21
N ARG A 162 -0.09 -10.64 3.28
CA ARG A 162 0.21 -11.76 2.37
C ARG A 162 1.43 -11.48 1.51
N PHE A 163 1.54 -10.26 0.99
CA PHE A 163 2.71 -9.84 0.23
C PHE A 163 3.98 -9.92 1.09
N PHE A 164 3.95 -9.42 2.33
CA PHE A 164 5.10 -9.45 3.23
C PHE A 164 5.52 -10.88 3.57
N GLU A 165 4.59 -11.76 3.96
CA GLU A 165 4.90 -13.15 4.30
C GLU A 165 5.48 -13.92 3.10
N LYS A 166 4.91 -13.73 1.90
CA LYS A 166 5.46 -14.31 0.66
C LYS A 166 6.90 -13.85 0.43
N ASN A 167 7.19 -12.58 0.71
CA ASN A 167 8.48 -11.96 0.42
C ASN A 167 9.49 -12.02 1.59
N LEU A 168 9.07 -12.51 2.76
CA LEU A 168 9.88 -12.56 3.96
C LEU A 168 11.21 -13.31 3.76
N PRO A 169 11.28 -14.48 3.07
CA PRO A 169 12.55 -15.14 2.79
C PRO A 169 13.55 -14.27 2.01
N TYR A 170 13.05 -13.45 1.07
CA TYR A 170 13.86 -12.55 0.25
C TYR A 170 14.36 -11.34 1.05
N ILE A 171 13.52 -10.80 1.93
CA ILE A 171 13.89 -9.74 2.88
C ILE A 171 14.98 -10.26 3.83
N LEU A 172 14.77 -11.42 4.45
CA LEU A 172 15.75 -12.04 5.35
C LEU A 172 17.07 -12.31 4.63
N SER A 173 17.02 -12.85 3.41
CA SER A 173 18.22 -13.10 2.60
C SER A 173 18.98 -11.81 2.27
N ALA A 174 18.28 -10.71 1.95
CA ALA A 174 18.91 -9.41 1.74
C ALA A 174 19.59 -8.86 3.01
N LEU A 175 19.02 -9.15 4.17
CA LEU A 175 19.59 -8.87 5.49
C LEU A 175 20.62 -9.92 5.94
N LYS A 176 20.83 -10.98 5.14
CA LYS A 176 21.72 -12.11 5.44
C LYS A 176 21.39 -12.80 6.76
N LEU A 177 20.09 -12.88 7.01
CA LEU A 177 19.49 -13.63 8.09
C LEU A 177 18.90 -14.93 7.55
N ASP A 178 19.02 -15.99 8.34
CA ASP A 178 18.32 -17.26 8.16
C ASP A 178 17.21 -17.39 9.21
N MET A 179 16.13 -18.10 8.86
CA MET A 179 15.01 -18.35 9.79
C MET A 179 15.47 -18.99 11.11
N SER A 180 16.53 -19.81 11.10
CA SER A 180 17.11 -20.43 12.30
C SER A 180 17.78 -19.43 13.26
N GLN A 181 18.08 -18.22 12.81
CA GLN A 181 18.68 -17.16 13.62
C GLN A 181 17.63 -16.29 14.32
N LEU A 182 16.35 -16.46 13.97
CA LEU A 182 15.24 -15.71 14.54
C LEU A 182 14.70 -16.42 15.79
N SER A 183 13.97 -15.68 16.63
CA SER A 183 13.26 -16.26 17.77
C SER A 183 12.36 -17.44 17.33
N PRO A 184 12.25 -18.54 18.11
CA PRO A 184 11.35 -19.64 17.80
C PRO A 184 9.90 -19.21 17.53
N ASP A 185 9.45 -18.14 18.19
CA ASP A 185 8.09 -17.62 18.07
C ASP A 185 7.92 -16.63 16.91
N PHE A 186 8.98 -16.30 16.17
CA PHE A 186 8.95 -15.28 15.11
C PHE A 186 7.90 -15.57 14.04
N SER A 187 7.70 -16.84 13.67
CA SER A 187 6.72 -17.23 12.66
C SER A 187 5.27 -16.95 13.08
N ALA A 188 4.99 -16.96 14.39
CA ALA A 188 3.67 -16.74 14.98
C ALA A 188 3.35 -15.25 15.22
N LEU A 189 4.33 -14.36 15.08
CA LEU A 189 4.14 -12.92 15.22
C LEU A 189 3.25 -12.35 14.11
N SER A 190 2.55 -11.26 14.41
CA SER A 190 1.88 -10.44 13.39
C SER A 190 2.90 -9.78 12.45
N MET A 191 2.48 -9.32 11.27
CA MET A 191 3.36 -8.59 10.36
C MET A 191 4.02 -7.38 11.03
N ASP A 192 3.27 -6.60 11.81
CA ASP A 192 3.77 -5.41 12.48
C ASP A 192 4.85 -5.76 13.53
N ASP A 193 4.61 -6.83 14.29
CA ASP A 193 5.57 -7.34 15.27
C ASP A 193 6.82 -7.90 14.59
N LYS A 194 6.68 -8.62 13.46
CA LYS A 194 7.81 -9.08 12.63
C LYS A 194 8.63 -7.91 12.11
N ILE A 195 7.98 -6.87 11.59
CA ILE A 195 8.65 -5.64 11.13
C ILE A 195 9.41 -4.98 12.27
N GLN A 196 8.77 -4.81 13.43
CA GLN A 196 9.42 -4.21 14.61
C GLN A 196 10.64 -5.03 15.06
N TYR A 197 10.52 -6.36 15.07
CA TYR A 197 11.62 -7.27 15.39
C TYR A 197 12.78 -7.16 14.39
N LEU A 198 12.49 -7.13 13.08
CA LEU A 198 13.54 -6.96 12.06
C LEU A 198 14.22 -5.59 12.16
N ASN A 199 13.46 -4.53 12.44
CA ASN A 199 13.98 -3.19 12.62
C ASN A 199 14.88 -3.09 13.87
N SER A 200 14.55 -3.79 14.96
CA SER A 200 15.37 -3.81 16.17
C SER A 200 16.68 -4.57 15.95
N LEU A 201 16.65 -5.73 15.27
CA LEU A 201 17.85 -6.46 14.88
C LEU A 201 18.79 -5.61 14.01
N ALA A 202 18.23 -4.88 13.03
CA ALA A 202 18.98 -3.98 12.18
C ALA A 202 19.61 -2.82 12.97
N SER A 203 18.87 -2.24 13.92
CA SER A 203 19.33 -1.11 14.74
C SER A 203 20.42 -1.51 15.74
N ASN A 204 20.30 -2.69 16.36
CA ASN A 204 21.25 -3.19 17.36
C ASN A 204 22.54 -3.74 16.74
N ARG A 205 22.65 -3.77 15.39
CA ARG A 205 23.76 -4.40 14.64
C ARG A 205 23.98 -5.87 15.03
N GLU A 206 22.93 -6.54 15.48
CA GLU A 206 22.92 -7.98 15.78
C GLU A 206 22.89 -8.81 14.49
N ILE A 207 22.70 -8.16 13.34
CA ILE A 207 22.91 -8.76 12.03
C ILE A 207 24.41 -9.07 11.88
N PRO A 208 24.82 -10.34 11.70
CA PRO A 208 26.23 -10.73 11.63
C PRO A 208 27.00 -9.91 10.58
N SER A 209 27.98 -9.14 11.04
CA SER A 209 28.91 -8.41 10.17
C SER A 209 29.71 -9.41 9.33
N LEU A 210 29.74 -9.23 8.00
CA LEU A 210 30.29 -10.23 7.08
C LEU A 210 31.80 -10.41 7.11
N ASN A 211 32.54 -9.53 7.77
CA ASN A 211 33.98 -9.66 7.90
C ASN A 211 34.40 -8.98 9.19
N LYS A 212 35.21 -9.65 10.01
CA LYS A 212 35.89 -9.03 11.16
C LYS A 212 36.77 -7.84 10.77
N ASN A 213 37.02 -7.65 9.46
CA ASN A 213 37.84 -6.60 8.89
C ASN A 213 37.04 -5.52 8.12
N GLU A 214 35.71 -5.64 8.00
CA GLU A 214 34.88 -4.58 7.41
C GLU A 214 34.10 -3.89 8.53
N SER A 215 34.74 -2.94 9.21
CA SER A 215 34.08 -1.99 10.11
C SER A 215 33.23 -0.96 9.36
N GLU A 216 32.95 -1.18 8.07
CA GLU A 216 32.48 -0.15 7.17
C GLU A 216 31.02 -0.38 6.78
N LEU A 217 30.19 0.30 7.57
CA LEU A 217 28.87 0.84 7.26
C LEU A 217 27.70 -0.04 7.68
N ALA A 218 27.38 0.09 8.98
CA ALA A 218 26.04 -0.15 9.51
C ALA A 218 25.05 0.81 8.84
N CYS A 219 24.41 0.35 7.77
CA CYS A 219 23.25 1.04 7.22
C CYS A 219 22.14 1.04 8.27
N ASN A 220 21.53 2.20 8.52
CA ASN A 220 20.31 2.30 9.30
C ASN A 220 19.14 1.80 8.44
N PHE A 221 18.93 0.49 8.45
CA PHE A 221 17.86 -0.17 7.72
C PHE A 221 16.55 -0.15 8.51
N SER A 222 15.44 0.09 7.83
CA SER A 222 14.11 -0.08 8.41
C SER A 222 13.07 -0.50 7.38
N ILE A 223 12.02 -1.17 7.84
CA ILE A 223 10.78 -1.45 7.10
C ILE A 223 9.66 -0.69 7.79
N VAL A 224 8.81 -0.04 7.01
CA VAL A 224 7.62 0.69 7.49
C VAL A 224 6.43 0.38 6.59
N ARG A 225 5.23 0.36 7.18
CA ARG A 225 3.97 0.23 6.43
C ARG A 225 3.42 1.60 6.04
N TRP A 226 2.52 1.61 5.06
CA TRP A 226 1.87 2.84 4.60
C TRP A 226 1.22 3.62 5.74
N GLU A 227 0.42 2.94 6.56
CA GLU A 227 -0.29 3.55 7.70
C GLU A 227 0.69 4.26 8.64
N GLN A 228 1.75 3.57 9.05
CA GLN A 228 2.77 4.12 9.95
C GLN A 228 3.48 5.33 9.33
N TRP A 229 3.78 5.25 8.03
CA TRP A 229 4.44 6.32 7.30
C TRP A 229 3.56 7.57 7.20
N GLN A 230 2.28 7.44 6.82
CA GLN A 230 1.37 8.58 6.69
C GLN A 230 0.85 9.12 8.03
N SER A 231 0.95 8.34 9.12
CA SER A 231 0.45 8.74 10.45
C SER A 231 1.42 9.63 11.24
N GLN A 232 2.46 10.15 10.59
CA GLN A 232 3.35 11.13 11.21
C GLN A 232 2.58 12.40 11.53
N SER A 233 2.76 12.95 12.74
CA SER A 233 2.00 14.11 13.23
C SER A 233 2.06 15.29 12.27
N SER A 234 3.25 15.56 11.72
CA SER A 234 3.46 16.62 10.74
C SER A 234 2.64 16.44 9.46
N PHE A 235 2.42 15.21 9.00
CA PHE A 235 1.54 14.95 7.86
C PHE A 235 0.07 15.09 8.25
N ILE A 236 -0.34 14.52 9.38
CA ILE A 236 -1.73 14.58 9.86
C ILE A 236 -2.19 16.04 10.02
N GLU A 237 -1.36 16.87 10.67
CA GLU A 237 -1.65 18.29 10.92
C GLU A 237 -1.82 19.10 9.62
N ASN A 238 -1.11 18.71 8.56
CA ASN A 238 -1.08 19.45 7.30
C ASN A 238 -1.92 18.81 6.18
N LYS A 239 -2.48 17.62 6.40
CA LYS A 239 -3.15 16.80 5.37
C LYS A 239 -4.23 17.56 4.63
N LEU A 240 -5.16 18.21 5.34
CA LEU A 240 -6.26 18.96 4.71
C LEU A 240 -5.77 20.14 3.87
N ALA A 241 -4.73 20.84 4.32
CA ALA A 241 -4.17 21.97 3.59
C ALA A 241 -3.42 21.52 2.32
N ILE A 242 -2.67 20.42 2.43
CA ILE A 242 -2.02 19.76 1.28
C ILE A 242 -3.07 19.30 0.28
N GLU A 243 -4.10 18.59 0.72
CA GLU A 243 -5.21 18.12 -0.14
C GLU A 243 -5.90 19.27 -0.87
N ASN A 244 -6.13 20.39 -0.18
CA ASN A 244 -6.69 21.59 -0.81
C ASN A 244 -5.77 22.14 -1.92
N ILE A 245 -4.46 22.22 -1.69
CA ILE A 245 -3.49 22.64 -2.72
C ILE A 245 -3.47 21.66 -3.89
N MET A 246 -3.48 20.36 -3.62
CA MET A 246 -3.52 19.31 -4.65
C MET A 246 -4.75 19.46 -5.57
N GLN A 247 -5.89 19.87 -5.01
CA GLN A 247 -7.15 20.04 -5.74
C GLN A 247 -7.25 21.37 -6.49
N THR A 248 -6.68 22.44 -5.94
CA THR A 248 -6.80 23.81 -6.45
C THR A 248 -5.68 24.21 -7.40
N THR A 249 -4.53 23.55 -7.34
CA THR A 249 -3.38 23.84 -8.21
C THR A 249 -3.57 23.23 -9.60
N PRO A 250 -3.72 24.03 -10.69
CA PRO A 250 -4.06 23.51 -12.01
C PRO A 250 -3.05 22.50 -12.57
N SER A 251 -1.75 22.74 -12.39
CA SER A 251 -0.69 21.86 -12.87
C SER A 251 -0.74 20.47 -12.23
N ILE A 252 -0.94 20.41 -10.91
CA ILE A 252 -1.11 19.15 -10.17
C ILE A 252 -2.39 18.45 -10.64
N LYS A 253 -3.53 19.14 -10.63
CA LYS A 253 -4.82 18.57 -11.02
C LYS A 253 -4.78 17.97 -12.43
N GLN A 254 -4.23 18.70 -13.40
CA GLN A 254 -4.10 18.22 -14.78
C GLN A 254 -3.17 17.01 -14.86
N SER A 255 -2.03 17.01 -14.15
CA SER A 255 -1.10 15.89 -14.15
C SER A 255 -1.74 14.60 -13.60
N ILE A 256 -2.53 14.70 -12.53
CA ILE A 256 -3.27 13.57 -11.94
C ILE A 256 -4.30 13.04 -12.93
N GLN A 257 -5.08 13.93 -13.58
CA GLN A 257 -6.08 13.52 -14.57
C GLN A 257 -5.46 12.76 -15.74
N VAL A 258 -4.35 13.25 -16.28
CA VAL A 258 -3.63 12.61 -17.40
C VAL A 258 -3.06 11.26 -16.98
N ALA A 259 -2.39 11.18 -15.82
CA ALA A 259 -1.84 9.93 -15.31
C ALA A 259 -2.94 8.90 -15.04
N ALA A 260 -4.03 9.31 -14.38
CA ALA A 260 -5.18 8.45 -14.10
C ALA A 260 -5.83 7.89 -15.37
N ALA A 261 -5.98 8.71 -16.43
CA ALA A 261 -6.51 8.24 -17.70
C ALA A 261 -5.63 7.15 -18.34
N LYS A 262 -4.29 7.29 -18.26
CA LYS A 262 -3.33 6.27 -18.73
C LYS A 262 -3.40 4.99 -17.88
N PHE A 263 -3.56 5.10 -16.57
CA PHE A 263 -3.79 3.94 -15.71
C PHE A 263 -5.09 3.22 -16.07
N ALA A 264 -6.17 3.97 -16.27
CA ALA A 264 -7.47 3.41 -16.61
C ALA A 264 -7.45 2.65 -17.93
N GLU A 265 -6.76 3.16 -18.94
CA GLU A 265 -6.59 2.48 -20.23
C GLU A 265 -5.86 1.13 -20.12
N ARG A 266 -4.89 1.02 -19.20
CA ARG A 266 -4.17 -0.26 -18.98
C ARG A 266 -5.01 -1.30 -18.24
N HIS A 267 -5.97 -0.88 -17.42
CA HIS A 267 -6.76 -1.77 -16.55
C HIS A 267 -8.16 -2.07 -17.09
N SER A 268 -8.74 -1.20 -17.91
CA SER A 268 -10.09 -1.38 -18.48
C SER A 268 -10.24 -2.64 -19.33
N ASN A 269 -9.13 -3.22 -19.79
CA ASN A 269 -9.14 -4.46 -20.59
C ASN A 269 -8.97 -5.72 -19.73
N LYS A 270 -8.57 -5.59 -18.47
CA LYS A 270 -8.31 -6.73 -17.56
C LYS A 270 -9.53 -7.06 -16.71
N ASP A 271 -10.22 -6.02 -16.25
CA ASP A 271 -11.34 -6.15 -15.34
C ASP A 271 -12.64 -5.74 -16.01
N LYS A 272 -13.78 -6.33 -15.62
CA LYS A 272 -15.11 -5.99 -16.15
C LYS A 272 -15.61 -4.61 -15.71
N LEU A 273 -14.76 -3.79 -15.11
CA LEU A 273 -15.12 -2.46 -14.62
C LEU A 273 -15.03 -1.42 -15.75
N PRO A 274 -15.99 -0.49 -15.83
CA PRO A 274 -15.94 0.59 -16.80
C PRO A 274 -14.68 1.47 -16.66
N LYS A 275 -14.16 1.97 -17.78
CA LYS A 275 -12.95 2.81 -17.83
C LYS A 275 -13.02 4.04 -16.92
N ASN A 276 -14.20 4.67 -16.81
CA ASN A 276 -14.39 5.84 -15.94
C ASN A 276 -14.22 5.47 -14.45
N ILE A 277 -14.60 4.27 -14.02
CA ILE A 277 -14.38 3.80 -12.65
C ILE A 277 -12.89 3.67 -12.37
N TRP A 278 -12.14 3.04 -13.27
CA TRP A 278 -10.69 2.95 -13.15
C TRP A 278 -10.00 4.32 -13.11
N GLN A 279 -10.50 5.26 -13.91
CA GLN A 279 -9.99 6.62 -13.90
C GLN A 279 -10.25 7.31 -12.56
N MET A 280 -11.46 7.20 -12.00
CA MET A 280 -11.78 7.74 -10.66
C MET A 280 -10.88 7.13 -9.58
N ARG A 281 -10.80 5.80 -9.50
CA ARG A 281 -9.92 5.10 -8.54
C ARG A 281 -8.48 5.62 -8.61
N SER A 282 -7.95 5.74 -9.84
CA SER A 282 -6.58 6.21 -10.07
C SER A 282 -6.38 7.67 -9.67
N GLN A 283 -7.40 8.53 -9.83
CA GLN A 283 -7.34 9.92 -9.38
C GLN A 283 -7.26 10.01 -7.86
N PHE A 284 -8.12 9.27 -7.15
CA PHE A 284 -8.09 9.21 -5.69
C PHE A 284 -6.76 8.66 -5.18
N TYR A 285 -6.29 7.55 -5.76
CA TYR A 285 -5.00 6.94 -5.45
C TYR A 285 -3.84 7.94 -5.59
N LEU A 286 -3.73 8.61 -6.74
CA LEU A 286 -2.63 9.55 -7.00
C LEU A 286 -2.71 10.82 -6.15
N ARG A 287 -3.92 11.26 -5.79
CA ARG A 287 -4.12 12.42 -4.91
C ARG A 287 -3.61 12.14 -3.51
N ASP A 288 -3.83 10.94 -3.00
CA ASP A 288 -3.42 10.53 -1.66
C ASP A 288 -1.94 10.09 -1.64
N GLU A 289 -1.46 9.40 -2.69
CA GLU A 289 -0.09 8.87 -2.75
C GLU A 289 0.97 9.95 -3.01
N ALA A 290 0.74 10.86 -3.96
CA ALA A 290 1.76 11.83 -4.38
C ALA A 290 2.34 12.70 -3.25
N PRO A 291 1.53 13.31 -2.36
CA PRO A 291 2.08 14.08 -1.24
C PRO A 291 2.77 13.20 -0.20
N VAL A 292 2.27 11.99 0.07
CA VAL A 292 2.92 11.07 1.01
C VAL A 292 4.28 10.62 0.50
N ILE A 293 4.41 10.39 -0.81
CA ILE A 293 5.68 9.97 -1.40
C ILE A 293 6.66 11.13 -1.56
N MET A 294 6.22 12.31 -2.00
CA MET A 294 7.15 13.41 -2.28
C MET A 294 7.34 14.33 -1.07
N TRP A 295 6.26 14.94 -0.59
CA TRP A 295 6.31 15.94 0.47
C TRP A 295 6.79 15.34 1.79
N LEU A 296 6.19 14.23 2.23
CA LEU A 296 6.52 13.64 3.53
C LEU A 296 7.95 13.05 3.53
N THR A 297 8.39 12.50 2.41
CA THR A 297 9.77 12.01 2.27
C THR A 297 10.78 13.15 2.34
N ALA A 298 10.52 14.27 1.68
CA ALA A 298 11.34 15.48 1.77
C ALA A 298 11.40 16.03 3.20
N LEU A 299 10.25 16.05 3.89
CA LEU A 299 10.12 16.54 5.26
C LEU A 299 10.96 15.71 6.23
N ASN A 300 11.01 14.40 6.01
CA ASN A 300 11.84 13.47 6.80
C ASN A 300 13.33 13.52 6.43
N GLY A 301 13.73 14.43 5.53
CA GLY A 301 15.11 14.64 5.14
C GLY A 301 15.69 13.47 4.34
N TYR A 302 14.85 12.74 3.59
CA TYR A 302 15.34 11.74 2.64
C TYR A 302 15.82 12.42 1.37
N ASP A 303 16.90 11.89 0.81
CA ASP A 303 17.54 12.45 -0.38
C ASP A 303 17.09 11.73 -1.66
N PHE A 304 16.63 10.48 -1.52
CA PHE A 304 16.23 9.65 -2.64
C PHE A 304 14.95 8.87 -2.37
N ILE A 305 14.15 8.71 -3.44
CA ILE A 305 13.08 7.72 -3.54
C ILE A 305 13.47 6.75 -4.63
N ALA A 306 13.64 5.47 -4.29
CA ALA A 306 13.98 4.41 -5.22
C ALA A 306 12.72 3.61 -5.58
N TYR A 307 12.50 3.39 -6.88
CA TYR A 307 11.36 2.62 -7.38
C TYR A 307 11.69 1.98 -8.74
N PRO A 308 11.26 0.74 -9.02
CA PRO A 308 11.42 0.11 -10.34
C PRO A 308 10.37 0.64 -11.34
N GLY A 309 10.43 1.94 -11.61
CA GLY A 309 9.46 2.70 -12.42
C GLY A 309 10.01 4.09 -12.71
N GLU A 310 9.60 4.69 -13.83
CA GLU A 310 9.87 6.11 -14.05
C GLU A 310 9.03 6.94 -13.07
N ILE A 311 9.52 8.12 -12.68
CA ILE A 311 8.73 9.03 -11.86
C ILE A 311 7.44 9.40 -12.60
N LEU A 312 6.33 9.45 -11.87
CA LEU A 312 5.05 9.88 -12.42
C LEU A 312 4.99 11.41 -12.40
N THR A 313 4.46 12.01 -13.45
CA THR A 313 4.31 13.48 -13.54
C THR A 313 3.58 14.13 -12.35
N PRO A 314 2.54 13.51 -11.73
CA PRO A 314 1.98 14.03 -10.48
C PRO A 314 3.01 14.22 -9.37
N PHE A 315 3.97 13.31 -9.25
CA PHE A 315 5.00 13.38 -8.22
C PHE A 315 5.98 14.52 -8.51
N GLU A 316 6.38 14.69 -9.78
CA GLU A 316 7.20 15.84 -10.22
C GLU A 316 6.50 17.16 -9.88
N LYS A 317 5.18 17.26 -10.13
CA LYS A 317 4.41 18.48 -9.83
C LYS A 317 4.23 18.74 -8.34
N VAL A 318 4.10 17.70 -7.52
CA VAL A 318 4.13 17.87 -6.07
C VAL A 318 5.51 18.36 -5.62
N GLN A 319 6.58 17.80 -6.15
CA GLN A 319 7.94 18.25 -5.83
C GLN A 319 8.15 19.72 -6.22
N GLU A 320 7.81 20.11 -7.45
CA GLU A 320 7.92 21.49 -7.93
C GLU A 320 7.15 22.49 -7.05
N VAL A 321 5.96 22.12 -6.58
CA VAL A 321 5.09 23.02 -5.82
C VAL A 321 5.53 23.17 -4.37
N PHE A 322 5.91 22.06 -3.73
CA PHE A 322 6.14 22.05 -2.30
C PHE A 322 7.60 22.10 -1.88
N ILE A 323 8.56 21.86 -2.79
CA ILE A 323 9.96 21.65 -2.45
C ILE A 323 10.85 22.49 -3.36
N GLY A 324 11.77 23.27 -2.76
CA GLY A 324 12.77 23.99 -3.53
C GLY A 324 13.51 25.05 -2.74
N SER A 325 14.33 25.86 -3.43
CA SER A 325 15.04 26.98 -2.81
C SER A 325 14.14 28.20 -2.57
N GLN A 326 13.05 28.31 -3.33
CA GLN A 326 12.09 29.42 -3.30
C GLN A 326 10.65 28.93 -3.44
N ASN A 327 9.74 29.54 -2.68
CA ASN A 327 8.31 29.27 -2.72
C ASN A 327 7.63 30.05 -3.84
N ILE A 328 7.88 29.65 -5.09
CA ILE A 328 7.39 30.36 -6.29
C ILE A 328 5.87 30.25 -6.49
N TYR A 329 5.22 29.27 -5.85
CA TYR A 329 3.78 29.04 -5.94
C TYR A 329 3.00 29.77 -4.84
N GLY A 330 3.68 30.43 -3.90
CA GLY A 330 3.04 31.18 -2.82
C GLY A 330 2.20 30.30 -1.89
N ILE A 331 2.56 29.02 -1.73
CA ILE A 331 1.88 28.14 -0.76
C ILE A 331 2.23 28.57 0.67
N PRO A 332 1.46 28.19 1.71
CA PRO A 332 1.80 28.50 3.09
C PRO A 332 3.24 28.05 3.45
N GLU A 333 3.99 28.89 4.16
CA GLU A 333 5.39 28.58 4.54
C GLU A 333 5.51 27.30 5.37
N SER A 334 4.50 26.98 6.19
CA SER A 334 4.45 25.74 6.97
C SER A 334 4.39 24.46 6.11
N LEU A 335 3.99 24.59 4.84
CA LEU A 335 3.89 23.49 3.89
C LEU A 335 5.07 23.44 2.92
N PHE A 336 5.83 24.53 2.81
CA PHE A 336 6.96 24.61 1.89
C PHE A 336 8.24 24.05 2.52
N ILE A 337 8.87 23.10 1.85
CA ILE A 337 10.10 22.46 2.31
C ILE A 337 11.28 23.11 1.59
N LYS A 338 11.96 24.02 2.31
CA LYS A 338 13.11 24.74 1.76
C LYS A 338 14.32 23.80 1.63
N ARG A 339 14.71 23.53 0.38
CA ARG A 339 15.88 22.71 0.02
C ARG A 339 16.55 23.24 -1.24
N ASP A 340 17.83 23.55 -1.15
CA ASP A 340 18.61 24.07 -2.28
C ASP A 340 18.85 23.03 -3.39
N ASP A 341 18.76 21.75 -3.02
CA ASP A 341 18.96 20.60 -3.89
C ASP A 341 17.64 20.06 -4.48
N ALA A 342 16.49 20.58 -4.06
CA ALA A 342 15.15 20.09 -4.43
C ALA A 342 14.93 18.58 -4.18
N ALA A 343 15.68 17.92 -3.30
CA ALA A 343 15.47 16.52 -2.96
C ALA A 343 14.11 16.26 -2.26
N PRO A 344 13.52 15.05 -2.34
CA PRO A 344 14.13 13.79 -2.76
C PRO A 344 14.22 13.61 -4.27
N TYR A 345 15.30 13.00 -4.74
CA TYR A 345 15.48 12.63 -6.13
C TYR A 345 14.95 11.23 -6.42
N TRP A 346 14.36 11.05 -7.58
CA TRP A 346 13.93 9.73 -8.03
C TRP A 346 15.11 8.88 -8.52
N LEU A 347 15.22 7.66 -8.00
CA LEU A 347 16.16 6.64 -8.45
C LEU A 347 15.40 5.54 -9.19
N ASP A 348 15.55 5.50 -10.51
CA ASP A 348 15.01 4.40 -11.30
C ASP A 348 15.87 3.15 -11.08
N ILE A 349 15.22 2.01 -10.87
CA ILE A 349 15.88 0.74 -10.58
C ILE A 349 15.87 -0.13 -11.83
N PHE A 350 17.09 -0.53 -12.23
CA PHE A 350 17.33 -1.47 -13.32
C PHE A 350 17.84 -2.79 -12.77
N PHE A 351 17.55 -3.87 -13.48
CA PHE A 351 17.91 -5.21 -13.09
C PHE A 351 18.74 -5.90 -14.18
N LYS A 352 19.66 -6.75 -13.75
CA LYS A 352 20.43 -7.62 -14.62
C LYS A 352 20.44 -9.03 -14.06
N TRP A 353 20.08 -10.00 -14.89
CA TRP A 353 20.35 -11.41 -14.63
C TRP A 353 21.83 -11.70 -14.87
N VAL A 354 22.50 -12.23 -13.86
CA VAL A 354 23.92 -12.59 -13.93
C VAL A 354 24.04 -14.08 -13.58
N SER A 355 24.74 -14.83 -14.42
CA SER A 355 25.06 -16.23 -14.08
C SER A 355 25.98 -16.25 -12.86
N PRO A 356 25.79 -17.18 -11.92
CA PRO A 356 26.68 -17.31 -10.78
C PRO A 356 28.10 -17.40 -11.31
N ALA A 357 29.03 -16.62 -10.75
CA ALA A 357 30.43 -16.83 -11.03
C ALA A 357 30.74 -18.29 -10.67
N VAL A 358 31.12 -19.09 -11.66
CA VAL A 358 31.65 -20.42 -11.40
C VAL A 358 33.01 -20.16 -10.76
N ASP A 359 33.07 -20.20 -9.44
CA ASP A 359 34.33 -20.10 -8.71
C ASP A 359 35.23 -21.25 -9.17
N SER A 360 36.14 -20.93 -10.09
CA SER A 360 37.07 -21.89 -10.70
C SER A 360 38.06 -22.50 -9.69
N ASN A 361 38.03 -22.04 -8.43
CA ASN A 361 38.86 -22.54 -7.33
C ASN A 361 38.10 -23.37 -6.27
N SER A 362 36.78 -23.58 -6.37
CA SER A 362 36.02 -24.36 -5.39
C SER A 362 35.58 -25.72 -5.93
N ALA A 363 36.53 -26.60 -6.27
CA ALA A 363 36.23 -27.97 -6.69
C ALA A 363 35.71 -28.90 -5.57
N ASN A 364 35.50 -28.41 -4.34
CA ASN A 364 35.12 -29.27 -3.20
C ASN A 364 34.11 -28.68 -2.18
N VAL A 365 33.37 -27.62 -2.52
CA VAL A 365 32.28 -27.16 -1.63
C VAL A 365 30.97 -27.77 -2.11
N SER A 366 30.38 -28.57 -1.24
CA SER A 366 29.16 -29.36 -1.44
C SER A 366 27.99 -28.51 -1.96
N LYS A 367 27.30 -29.03 -2.97
CA LYS A 367 26.10 -28.49 -3.64
C LYS A 367 24.86 -28.31 -2.73
N SER A 368 25.00 -28.21 -1.41
CA SER A 368 23.89 -28.26 -0.47
C SER A 368 23.22 -26.91 -0.16
N SER A 369 23.79 -25.76 -0.51
CA SER A 369 23.17 -24.45 -0.17
C SER A 369 22.35 -23.80 -1.30
N LEU A 370 22.55 -24.20 -2.56
CA LEU A 370 21.82 -23.65 -3.71
C LEU A 370 20.58 -24.49 -4.09
N ALA A 371 20.52 -25.77 -3.66
CA ALA A 371 19.37 -26.64 -3.91
C ALA A 371 18.20 -26.37 -2.96
N THR A 372 18.44 -25.82 -1.77
CA THR A 372 17.41 -25.54 -0.77
C THR A 372 16.48 -24.38 -1.15
N HIS A 373 16.92 -23.45 -1.99
CA HIS A 373 16.07 -22.33 -2.45
C HIS A 373 15.15 -22.71 -3.63
N GLY A 374 15.54 -23.67 -4.47
CA GLY A 374 14.69 -24.19 -5.55
C GLY A 374 13.59 -25.15 -5.07
N LEU A 375 13.82 -25.88 -3.96
CA LEU A 375 12.86 -26.85 -3.41
C LEU A 375 11.68 -26.20 -2.66
N PHE A 376 11.86 -25.01 -2.09
CA PHE A 376 10.76 -24.27 -1.46
C PHE A 376 9.80 -23.63 -2.48
N ALA A 377 10.29 -23.25 -3.67
CA ALA A 377 9.46 -22.65 -4.72
C ALA A 377 8.60 -23.69 -5.46
N GLN A 378 9.07 -24.94 -5.61
CA GLN A 378 8.31 -25.99 -6.30
C GLN A 378 7.22 -26.66 -5.45
N SER A 379 7.20 -26.50 -4.12
CA SER A 379 6.16 -27.08 -3.27
C SER A 379 4.95 -26.18 -3.04
N MET A 380 4.86 -25.01 -3.69
CA MET A 380 3.76 -24.05 -3.49
C MET A 380 2.84 -23.87 -4.71
N GLU A 381 3.02 -24.62 -5.79
CA GLU A 381 2.22 -24.45 -7.02
C GLU A 381 0.82 -25.11 -7.02
N THR A 382 0.36 -25.75 -5.94
CA THR A 382 -1.01 -26.33 -5.90
C THR A 382 -1.77 -26.23 -4.57
N ASN A 383 -1.27 -25.49 -3.58
CA ASN A 383 -2.09 -25.23 -2.39
C ASN A 383 -3.03 -24.06 -2.66
N GLN A 384 -4.29 -24.38 -3.00
CA GLN A 384 -5.41 -23.53 -2.61
C GLN A 384 -5.33 -23.36 -1.09
N TYR A 385 -4.69 -22.28 -0.65
CA TYR A 385 -4.67 -21.90 0.75
C TYR A 385 -6.10 -21.55 1.13
N ASN A 386 -6.77 -22.49 1.80
CA ASN A 386 -7.93 -22.17 2.63
C ASN A 386 -7.46 -21.18 3.69
N VAL A 387 -7.75 -19.91 3.42
CA VAL A 387 -7.68 -18.85 4.42
C VAL A 387 -8.66 -19.24 5.53
N PRO A 388 -8.30 -19.16 6.81
CA PRO A 388 -9.33 -19.10 7.83
C PRO A 388 -10.10 -17.81 7.56
N GLU A 389 -11.32 -17.93 7.04
CA GLU A 389 -12.29 -16.84 7.09
C GLU A 389 -12.16 -16.22 8.48
N LEU A 390 -11.88 -14.92 8.55
CA LEU A 390 -12.03 -14.20 9.79
C LEU A 390 -13.43 -14.55 10.28
N SER A 391 -13.49 -15.17 11.45
CA SER A 391 -14.79 -15.59 11.97
C SER A 391 -15.68 -14.34 11.97
N PRO A 392 -16.97 -14.46 11.61
CA PRO A 392 -17.90 -13.36 11.73
C PRO A 392 -17.82 -12.67 13.11
N GLU A 393 -17.44 -13.42 14.15
CA GLU A 393 -17.20 -12.96 15.51
C GLU A 393 -15.98 -12.01 15.64
N ASP A 394 -14.87 -12.27 14.96
CA ASP A 394 -13.67 -11.42 14.99
C ASP A 394 -13.88 -10.09 14.25
N VAL A 395 -14.59 -10.14 13.13
CA VAL A 395 -15.00 -8.94 12.38
C VAL A 395 -15.98 -8.12 13.21
N THR A 396 -16.99 -8.77 13.80
CA THR A 396 -17.97 -8.14 14.69
C THR A 396 -17.29 -7.50 15.90
N LYS A 397 -16.30 -8.15 16.51
CA LYS A 397 -15.58 -7.61 17.68
C LYS A 397 -14.75 -6.36 17.33
N LYS A 398 -14.12 -6.33 16.16
CA LYS A 398 -13.39 -5.14 15.67
C LYS A 398 -14.34 -3.99 15.32
N ILE A 399 -15.46 -4.28 14.67
CA ILE A 399 -16.49 -3.29 14.36
C ILE A 399 -17.11 -2.74 15.65
N ASN A 400 -17.46 -3.59 16.62
CA ASN A 400 -18.04 -3.17 17.90
C ASN A 400 -17.12 -2.22 18.68
N LYS A 401 -15.80 -2.43 18.62
CA LYS A 401 -14.80 -1.55 19.23
C LYS A 401 -14.70 -0.20 18.50
N LEU A 402 -14.85 -0.17 17.18
CA LEU A 402 -14.88 1.06 16.38
C LEU A 402 -16.17 1.87 16.61
N LEU A 403 -17.28 1.18 16.86
CA LEU A 403 -18.58 1.77 17.16
C LEU A 403 -18.67 2.36 18.59
N GLU A 404 -17.63 2.24 19.42
CA GLU A 404 -17.62 2.82 20.78
C GLU A 404 -17.71 4.35 20.80
N ASN A 405 -17.40 5.01 19.68
CA ASN A 405 -17.41 6.47 19.55
C ASN A 405 -18.70 7.05 18.93
N TYR A 406 -19.68 6.21 18.57
CA TYR A 406 -20.93 6.64 17.95
C TYR A 406 -22.04 6.83 19.00
N PRO A 407 -23.03 7.72 18.75
CA PRO A 407 -24.19 7.88 19.60
C PRO A 407 -24.84 6.54 19.93
N SER A 408 -25.22 6.35 21.19
CA SER A 408 -25.68 5.06 21.75
C SER A 408 -26.80 4.40 20.94
N GLN A 409 -27.64 5.22 20.30
CA GLN A 409 -28.81 4.76 19.53
C GLN A 409 -28.41 4.12 18.20
N VAL A 410 -27.52 4.77 17.43
CA VAL A 410 -26.94 4.25 16.18
C VAL A 410 -26.07 3.01 16.46
N LYS A 411 -25.34 3.03 17.58
CA LYS A 411 -24.56 1.88 18.05
C LYS A 411 -25.45 0.66 18.32
N LEU A 412 -26.59 0.85 18.99
CA LEU A 412 -27.51 -0.23 19.31
C LEU A 412 -28.18 -0.80 18.05
N GLU A 413 -28.62 0.04 17.13
CA GLU A 413 -29.25 -0.39 15.88
C GLU A 413 -28.28 -1.17 14.98
N ILE A 414 -27.03 -0.70 14.84
CA ILE A 414 -26.01 -1.39 14.05
C ILE A 414 -25.60 -2.72 14.71
N ILE A 415 -25.42 -2.74 16.04
CA ILE A 415 -25.10 -3.98 16.78
C ILE A 415 -26.26 -4.99 16.67
N GLU A 416 -27.50 -4.54 16.75
CA GLU A 416 -28.68 -5.39 16.61
C GLU A 416 -28.81 -5.97 15.20
N LEU A 417 -28.59 -5.15 14.16
CA LEU A 417 -28.58 -5.59 12.77
C LEU A 417 -27.46 -6.60 12.47
N LEU A 418 -26.25 -6.38 13.00
CA LEU A 418 -25.13 -7.32 12.85
C LEU A 418 -25.40 -8.64 13.58
N ASN A 419 -25.91 -8.59 14.80
CA ASN A 419 -26.25 -9.80 15.58
C ASN A 419 -27.40 -10.61 14.94
N LYS A 420 -28.37 -9.92 14.31
CA LYS A 420 -29.47 -10.54 13.57
C LYS A 420 -28.96 -11.24 12.30
N SER A 421 -28.07 -10.60 11.56
CA SER A 421 -27.43 -11.17 10.36
C SER A 421 -26.62 -12.44 10.69
N VAL A 422 -25.83 -12.41 11.77
CA VAL A 422 -25.05 -13.57 12.25
C VAL A 422 -25.98 -14.73 12.66
N LYS A 423 -27.06 -14.45 13.41
CA LYS A 423 -28.06 -15.48 13.77
C LYS A 423 -28.71 -16.10 12.53
N GLU A 424 -29.09 -15.29 11.54
CA GLU A 424 -29.73 -15.78 10.31
C GLU A 424 -28.78 -16.62 9.44
N SER A 425 -27.48 -16.29 9.40
CA SER A 425 -26.48 -17.13 8.74
C SER A 425 -26.25 -18.47 9.46
N SER A 426 -26.28 -18.49 10.80
CA SER A 426 -26.12 -19.73 11.59
C SER A 426 -27.33 -20.68 11.49
N LEU A 427 -28.53 -20.14 11.24
CA LEU A 427 -29.76 -20.91 11.00
C LEU A 427 -29.85 -21.51 9.58
N LYS A 428 -29.19 -20.87 8.60
CA LYS A 428 -29.10 -21.38 7.23
C LYS A 428 -28.05 -22.49 7.07
N SER A 429 -26.98 -22.49 7.89
CA SER A 429 -26.00 -23.58 7.90
C SER A 429 -26.50 -24.84 8.61
N SER A 430 -27.49 -24.74 9.51
CA SER A 430 -28.05 -25.90 10.21
C SER A 430 -29.17 -26.63 9.46
N THR A 431 -29.69 -26.07 8.36
CA THR A 431 -30.80 -26.65 7.56
C THR A 431 -30.35 -27.35 6.28
N ALA A 432 -29.07 -27.28 5.91
CA ALA A 432 -28.50 -27.95 4.73
C ALA A 432 -27.99 -29.39 5.00
N GLY A 433 -28.25 -29.94 6.18
CA GLY A 433 -27.69 -31.22 6.64
C GLY A 433 -28.72 -32.31 6.93
N SER A 434 -29.79 -32.47 6.13
CA SER A 434 -30.59 -33.70 6.16
C SER A 434 -31.54 -33.83 4.96
N GLY A 435 -31.32 -34.86 4.14
CA GLY A 435 -32.18 -35.31 3.03
C GLY A 435 -31.41 -35.21 1.70
N PHE A 436 -31.05 -36.30 1.03
CA PHE A 436 -31.81 -37.52 0.71
C PHE A 436 -30.85 -38.58 0.10
N PRO A 437 -31.33 -39.81 -0.17
CA PRO A 437 -30.88 -41.10 0.37
C PRO A 437 -29.50 -41.61 -0.09
#